data_AF-A0A3M2HI55-F1
#
_entry.id   AF-A0A3M2HI55-F1
#
_cell.length_a   1.000
_cell.length_b   1.000
_cell.length_c   1.000
_cell.angle_alpha   90.00
_cell.angle_beta   90.00
_cell.angle_gamma   90.00
#
_symmetry.space_group_name_H-M   'P 1'
#
loop_
_entity.id
_entity.type
_entity.pdbx_description
1 polymer ?
#
loop_
_entity_poly.entity_id
_entity_poly.type
_entity_poly.pdbx_seq_one_letter_code
_entity_poly.pdbx_strand_id
1 'polypeptide(L)'
;MVLDEYQDYQNPAYSRTFQITAEQYQKLKEYGDTGVDGKETYFNLEYGGLRNSCIDFTWGALNHAGLHTTRQSLLNRTPRPVTDFEGDVKVLDNKEHLQRIPAPFPDSKLNQETENPLPERDWLQRQLTENLPDPYPPDFRDPAHPGHLPFATALSAVRRMERANGIAPGPHSEKLAGALAVKAAQEDIDLGNAQLSLEGNGQLGLLGHDGRRHALDTQQAMRDTMEAHTAAWNQTQAGSTNPSGQALANPLLARLPVNDRLLFERIRDDSPADIDDARVMQAMYQAKQNGIRQPEQLDQIVFSGDKLLILGNTPGYRATIDTAEQAPGMQETLGRNDALNRQLAQQQDAEAQSRQQAHAMRMG
;
A
#
# COMPACT_ATOMS: atom_id res chain seq x y z
N MET A 1 -7.79 -26.79 -27.56
CA MET A 1 -6.60 -27.66 -27.59
C MET A 1 -6.00 -27.52 -26.22
N VAL A 2 -6.14 -28.52 -25.35
CA VAL A 2 -5.48 -28.50 -24.03
C VAL A 2 -4.00 -28.63 -24.36
N LEU A 3 -3.24 -27.54 -24.19
CA LEU A 3 -1.79 -27.60 -24.33
C LEU A 3 -1.30 -28.63 -23.32
N ASP A 4 -0.41 -29.52 -23.75
CA ASP A 4 0.12 -30.61 -22.92
C ASP A 4 1.14 -30.06 -21.91
N GLU A 5 0.82 -28.93 -21.26
CA GLU A 5 1.71 -28.11 -20.41
C GLU A 5 2.24 -28.91 -19.21
N TYR A 6 1.60 -30.02 -18.84
CA TYR A 6 2.13 -30.94 -17.84
C TYR A 6 3.52 -31.50 -18.22
N GLN A 7 3.83 -31.58 -19.53
CA GLN A 7 5.15 -31.97 -20.04
C GLN A 7 6.21 -30.89 -19.78
N ASP A 8 5.80 -29.63 -19.58
CA ASP A 8 6.69 -28.51 -19.29
C ASP A 8 6.98 -28.37 -17.78
N TYR A 9 6.14 -28.96 -16.92
CA TYR A 9 6.25 -28.89 -15.45
C TYR A 9 6.87 -30.14 -14.79
N GLN A 10 7.75 -30.86 -15.49
CA GLN A 10 8.29 -32.16 -15.04
C GLN A 10 9.24 -32.08 -13.84
N ASN A 11 9.77 -30.90 -13.51
CA ASN A 11 10.70 -30.72 -12.40
C ASN A 11 10.39 -29.44 -11.60
N PRO A 12 9.28 -29.41 -10.84
CA PRO A 12 8.89 -28.22 -10.11
C PRO A 12 9.84 -27.96 -8.94
N ALA A 13 10.02 -26.68 -8.58
CA ALA A 13 10.80 -26.29 -7.41
C ALA A 13 10.25 -26.89 -6.10
N TYR A 14 8.94 -27.15 -6.08
CA TYR A 14 8.24 -27.78 -4.98
C TYR A 14 7.16 -28.73 -5.52
N SER A 15 7.07 -29.94 -4.97
CA SER A 15 5.94 -30.84 -5.19
C SER A 15 5.54 -31.54 -3.91
N ARG A 16 4.24 -31.76 -3.77
CA ARG A 16 3.65 -32.48 -2.65
C ARG A 16 2.61 -33.46 -3.17
N THR A 17 2.74 -34.71 -2.76
CA THR A 17 1.78 -35.79 -3.01
C THR A 17 1.21 -36.20 -1.67
N PHE A 18 -0.12 -36.34 -1.60
CA PHE A 18 -0.76 -36.94 -0.43
C PHE A 18 -2.00 -37.73 -0.83
N GLN A 19 -2.32 -38.75 -0.04
CA GLN A 19 -3.49 -39.58 -0.28
C GLN A 19 -4.79 -38.81 0.03
N ILE A 20 -5.76 -38.91 -0.88
CA ILE A 20 -7.11 -38.36 -0.73
C ILE A 20 -8.16 -39.47 -0.74
N THR A 21 -9.39 -39.14 -0.33
CA THR A 21 -10.54 -40.05 -0.40
C THR A 21 -11.11 -40.15 -1.82
N ALA A 22 -11.87 -41.20 -2.10
CA ALA A 22 -12.59 -41.34 -3.37
C ALA A 22 -13.61 -40.20 -3.59
N GLU A 23 -14.25 -39.71 -2.52
CA GLU A 23 -15.17 -38.57 -2.60
C GLU A 23 -14.45 -37.28 -2.97
N GLN A 24 -13.30 -36.99 -2.34
CA GLN A 24 -12.47 -35.83 -2.67
C GLN A 24 -11.99 -35.88 -4.12
N TYR A 25 -11.57 -37.05 -4.59
CA TYR A 25 -11.20 -37.24 -5.99
C TYR A 25 -12.37 -36.94 -6.93
N GLN A 26 -13.57 -37.43 -6.63
CA GLN A 26 -14.74 -37.20 -7.47
C GLN A 26 -15.10 -35.71 -7.55
N LYS A 27 -14.99 -34.96 -6.44
CA LYS A 27 -15.19 -33.50 -6.42
C LYS A 27 -14.15 -32.76 -7.26
N LEU A 28 -12.87 -33.12 -7.14
CA LEU A 28 -11.81 -32.53 -7.99
C LEU A 28 -12.07 -32.81 -9.48
N LYS A 29 -12.48 -34.04 -9.80
CA LYS A 29 -12.80 -34.45 -11.17
C LYS A 29 -14.00 -33.68 -11.71
N GLU A 30 -15.08 -33.58 -10.94
CA GLU A 30 -16.28 -32.82 -11.32
C GLU A 30 -15.98 -31.35 -11.59
N TYR A 31 -15.19 -30.72 -10.71
CA TYR A 31 -14.76 -29.33 -10.87
C TYR A 31 -13.98 -29.14 -12.18
N GLY A 32 -13.01 -30.03 -12.45
CA GLY A 32 -12.21 -30.02 -13.68
C GLY A 32 -13.05 -30.25 -14.95
N ASP A 33 -13.89 -31.29 -14.95
CA ASP A 33 -14.78 -31.61 -16.08
C ASP A 33 -15.72 -30.43 -16.40
N THR A 34 -16.24 -29.75 -15.37
CA THR A 34 -17.11 -28.59 -15.51
C THR A 34 -16.42 -27.43 -16.23
N GLY A 35 -15.14 -27.17 -15.90
CA GLY A 35 -14.33 -26.18 -16.59
C GLY A 35 -14.04 -26.56 -18.05
N VAL A 36 -13.75 -27.84 -18.33
CA VAL A 36 -13.54 -28.36 -19.70
C VAL A 36 -14.80 -28.21 -20.55
N ASP A 37 -15.98 -28.44 -19.95
CA ASP A 37 -17.28 -28.28 -20.58
C ASP A 37 -17.66 -26.82 -20.86
N GLY A 38 -16.84 -25.84 -20.45
CA GLY A 38 -17.13 -24.41 -20.62
C GLY A 38 -18.21 -23.89 -19.67
N LYS A 39 -18.51 -24.61 -18.59
CA LYS A 39 -19.55 -24.24 -17.63
C LYS A 39 -18.95 -23.45 -16.49
N GLU A 40 -19.47 -22.26 -16.24
CA GLU A 40 -18.99 -21.38 -15.17
C GLU A 40 -19.65 -21.67 -13.80
N THR A 41 -20.07 -22.92 -13.57
CA THR A 41 -20.81 -23.31 -12.36
C THR A 41 -20.00 -23.09 -11.08
N TYR A 42 -18.70 -23.37 -11.14
CA TYR A 42 -17.80 -23.32 -9.98
C TYR A 42 -16.66 -22.29 -10.15
N PHE A 43 -16.38 -21.88 -11.37
CA PHE A 43 -15.25 -21.00 -11.70
C PHE A 43 -15.56 -20.20 -12.97
N ASN A 44 -15.27 -18.91 -12.97
CA ASN A 44 -15.40 -18.07 -14.16
C ASN A 44 -14.23 -18.36 -15.11
N LEU A 45 -14.52 -18.69 -16.37
CA LEU A 45 -13.51 -19.13 -17.34
C LEU A 45 -12.87 -17.97 -18.12
N GLU A 46 -13.38 -16.75 -17.94
CA GLU A 46 -12.80 -15.53 -18.51
C GLU A 46 -11.50 -15.16 -17.79
N TYR A 47 -10.36 -15.49 -18.40
CA TYR A 47 -9.04 -15.20 -17.84
C TYR A 47 -8.81 -13.69 -17.66
N GLY A 48 -8.69 -13.26 -16.40
CA GLY A 48 -8.59 -11.84 -15.99
C GLY A 48 -7.18 -11.38 -15.65
N GLY A 49 -6.14 -12.10 -16.09
CA GLY A 49 -4.73 -11.78 -15.80
C GLY A 49 -4.29 -12.17 -14.39
N LEU A 50 -4.84 -11.50 -13.37
CA LEU A 50 -4.58 -11.74 -11.94
C LEU A 50 -5.78 -12.39 -11.21
N ARG A 51 -6.84 -12.70 -11.96
CA ARG A 51 -8.04 -13.43 -11.52
C ARG A 51 -8.39 -14.45 -12.58
N ASN A 52 -9.10 -15.50 -12.18
CA ASN A 52 -9.43 -16.62 -13.04
C ASN A 52 -8.16 -17.26 -13.63
N SER A 53 -7.08 -17.26 -12.85
CA SER A 53 -5.77 -17.79 -13.20
C SER A 53 -5.66 -19.29 -12.91
N CYS A 54 -4.57 -19.93 -13.33
CA CYS A 54 -4.29 -21.33 -13.00
C CYS A 54 -4.15 -21.57 -11.49
N ILE A 55 -3.71 -20.56 -10.73
CA ILE A 55 -3.61 -20.60 -9.27
C ILE A 55 -5.02 -20.61 -8.67
N ASP A 56 -5.87 -19.65 -9.06
CA ASP A 56 -7.25 -19.55 -8.58
C ASP A 56 -8.04 -20.82 -8.91
N PHE A 57 -7.85 -21.36 -10.12
CA PHE A 57 -8.51 -22.61 -10.53
C PHE A 57 -8.11 -23.78 -9.65
N THR A 58 -6.82 -23.89 -9.31
CA THR A 58 -6.28 -24.96 -8.48
C THR A 58 -6.80 -24.86 -7.04
N TRP A 59 -6.78 -23.67 -6.44
CA TRP A 59 -7.29 -23.45 -5.09
C TRP A 59 -8.81 -23.61 -5.01
N GLY A 60 -9.55 -23.15 -6.03
CA GLY A 60 -10.99 -23.39 -6.15
C GLY A 60 -11.33 -24.88 -6.17
N ALA A 61 -10.58 -25.68 -6.94
CA ALA A 61 -10.75 -27.13 -6.96
C ALA A 61 -10.45 -27.78 -5.59
N LEU A 62 -9.36 -27.39 -4.93
CA LEU A 62 -9.00 -27.88 -3.59
C LEU A 62 -10.08 -27.53 -2.56
N ASN A 63 -10.57 -26.29 -2.55
CA ASN A 63 -11.65 -25.85 -1.66
C ASN A 63 -12.96 -26.59 -1.94
N HIS A 64 -13.31 -26.79 -3.21
CA HIS A 64 -14.48 -27.57 -3.63
C HIS A 64 -14.40 -29.02 -3.12
N ALA A 65 -13.19 -29.60 -3.09
CA ALA A 65 -12.94 -30.93 -2.53
C ALA A 65 -12.83 -30.96 -0.99
N GLY A 66 -12.90 -29.81 -0.29
CA GLY A 66 -12.72 -29.74 1.17
C GLY A 66 -11.26 -29.89 1.63
N LEU A 67 -10.30 -29.65 0.73
CA LEU A 67 -8.86 -29.71 1.00
C LEU A 67 -8.34 -28.30 1.31
N HIS A 68 -8.59 -27.85 2.53
CA HIS A 68 -8.26 -26.48 2.94
C HIS A 68 -6.86 -26.37 3.52
N THR A 69 -6.18 -25.26 3.19
CA THR A 69 -5.01 -24.85 3.97
C THR A 69 -5.42 -24.49 5.39
N THR A 70 -4.49 -24.52 6.33
CA THR A 70 -4.76 -24.17 7.73
C THR A 70 -4.00 -22.93 8.17
N ARG A 71 -4.64 -22.10 8.99
CA ARG A 71 -4.01 -20.96 9.68
C ARG A 71 -3.85 -21.30 11.16
N GLN A 72 -2.65 -21.05 11.68
CA GLN A 72 -2.39 -21.18 13.11
C GLN A 72 -2.94 -19.95 13.85
N SER A 73 -3.80 -20.17 14.83
CA SER A 73 -4.36 -19.09 15.66
C SER A 73 -3.44 -18.86 16.86
N LEU A 74 -2.97 -17.62 17.07
CA LEU A 74 -2.17 -17.26 18.26
C LEU A 74 -2.90 -17.57 19.58
N LEU A 75 -4.24 -17.63 19.56
CA LEU A 75 -5.10 -17.90 20.71
C LEU A 75 -5.56 -19.36 20.85
N ASN A 76 -5.41 -20.21 19.82
CA ASN A 76 -5.91 -21.58 19.82
C ASN A 76 -4.85 -22.53 19.25
N ARG A 77 -4.45 -23.55 20.01
CA ARG A 77 -3.43 -24.53 19.58
C ARG A 77 -3.87 -25.42 18.42
N THR A 78 -5.15 -25.43 18.07
CA THR A 78 -5.68 -26.20 16.93
C THR A 78 -5.70 -25.34 15.66
N PRO A 79 -5.00 -25.77 14.58
CA PRO A 79 -5.07 -25.11 13.28
C PRO A 79 -6.51 -25.05 12.77
N ARG A 80 -6.92 -23.92 12.21
CA ARG A 80 -8.26 -23.75 11.61
C ARG A 80 -8.18 -23.78 10.09
N PRO A 81 -9.12 -24.45 9.39
CA PRO A 81 -9.18 -24.41 7.93
C PRO A 81 -9.50 -23.00 7.44
N VAL A 82 -8.84 -22.59 6.35
CA VAL A 82 -9.15 -21.37 5.60
C VAL A 82 -9.88 -21.81 4.34
N THR A 83 -11.19 -21.57 4.30
CA THR A 83 -12.10 -22.13 3.29
C THR A 83 -12.28 -21.26 2.06
N ASP A 84 -11.79 -20.02 2.13
CA ASP A 84 -11.91 -18.94 1.15
C ASP A 84 -10.53 -18.50 0.61
N PHE A 85 -9.49 -19.30 0.83
CA PHE A 85 -8.16 -19.00 0.29
C PHE A 85 -8.11 -19.33 -1.20
N GLU A 86 -7.89 -18.32 -2.04
CA GLU A 86 -7.85 -18.44 -3.50
C GLU A 86 -6.42 -18.54 -4.06
N GLY A 87 -5.41 -18.48 -3.18
CA GLY A 87 -3.99 -18.51 -3.56
C GLY A 87 -3.33 -17.15 -3.53
N ASP A 88 -2.01 -17.15 -3.45
CA ASP A 88 -1.22 -15.94 -3.61
C ASP A 88 -0.95 -15.66 -5.09
N VAL A 89 -0.90 -14.39 -5.47
CA VAL A 89 -0.59 -13.97 -6.85
C VAL A 89 0.80 -14.45 -7.29
N LYS A 90 1.75 -14.60 -6.37
CA LYS A 90 3.10 -15.10 -6.63
C LYS A 90 3.19 -16.60 -6.43
N VAL A 91 3.77 -17.28 -7.40
CA VAL A 91 3.81 -18.75 -7.45
C VAL A 91 4.52 -19.37 -6.23
N LEU A 92 5.66 -18.81 -5.76
CA LEU A 92 6.40 -19.41 -4.64
C LEU A 92 5.74 -19.20 -3.27
N ASP A 93 4.91 -18.16 -3.11
CA ASP A 93 4.25 -17.86 -1.81
C ASP A 93 3.22 -18.93 -1.45
N ASN A 94 2.59 -19.52 -2.49
CA ASN A 94 1.66 -20.63 -2.36
C ASN A 94 2.30 -21.90 -1.75
N LYS A 95 3.63 -22.05 -1.73
CA LYS A 95 4.31 -23.22 -1.18
C LYS A 95 3.92 -23.47 0.27
N GLU A 96 3.99 -22.45 1.11
CA GLU A 96 3.71 -22.60 2.53
C GLU A 96 2.22 -22.95 2.77
N HIS A 97 1.33 -22.38 1.95
CA HIS A 97 -0.09 -22.70 1.99
C HIS A 97 -0.36 -24.15 1.60
N LEU A 98 0.31 -24.65 0.56
CA LEU A 98 0.23 -26.05 0.13
C LEU A 98 0.75 -26.99 1.23
N GLN A 99 1.85 -26.66 1.91
CA GLN A 99 2.38 -27.45 3.04
C GLN A 99 1.40 -27.57 4.21
N ARG A 100 0.62 -26.52 4.44
CA ARG A 100 -0.35 -26.43 5.55
C ARG A 100 -1.68 -27.13 5.29
N ILE A 101 -1.90 -27.69 4.10
CA ILE A 101 -3.07 -28.56 3.84
C ILE A 101 -2.89 -29.85 4.65
N PRO A 102 -3.78 -30.19 5.59
CA PRO A 102 -3.68 -31.45 6.31
C PRO A 102 -3.89 -32.62 5.35
N ALA A 103 -2.99 -33.60 5.37
CA ALA A 103 -3.19 -34.83 4.61
C ALA A 103 -4.38 -35.60 5.22
N PRO A 104 -5.42 -35.96 4.44
CA PRO A 104 -6.55 -36.76 4.94
C PRO A 104 -6.11 -38.09 5.59
N PHE A 105 -5.00 -38.65 5.11
CA PHE A 105 -4.34 -39.83 5.67
C PHE A 105 -2.88 -39.48 6.03
N PRO A 106 -2.61 -38.92 7.22
CA PRO A 106 -1.29 -38.39 7.56
C PRO A 106 -0.19 -39.46 7.57
N ASP A 107 -0.51 -40.69 7.98
CA ASP A 107 0.43 -41.82 8.04
C ASP A 107 0.56 -42.60 6.72
N SER A 108 -0.05 -42.11 5.63
CA SER A 108 0.01 -42.79 4.34
C SER A 108 1.44 -42.81 3.80
N LYS A 109 1.90 -43.99 3.40
CA LYS A 109 3.18 -44.18 2.71
C LYS A 109 3.22 -43.55 1.31
N LEU A 110 2.06 -43.13 0.79
CA LEU A 110 1.93 -42.42 -0.48
C LEU A 110 2.24 -40.92 -0.33
N ASN A 111 2.26 -40.41 0.90
CA ASN A 111 2.57 -39.01 1.14
C ASN A 111 4.06 -38.77 0.87
N GLN A 112 4.36 -37.82 -0.01
CA GLN A 112 5.72 -37.47 -0.42
C GLN A 112 5.82 -35.97 -0.63
N GLU A 113 6.99 -35.42 -0.37
CA GLU A 113 7.30 -34.02 -0.60
C GLU A 113 8.70 -33.96 -1.21
N THR A 114 8.87 -33.14 -2.24
CA THR A 114 10.15 -32.98 -2.93
C THR A 114 10.40 -31.50 -3.16
N GLU A 115 11.60 -31.06 -2.82
CA GLU A 115 12.09 -29.72 -3.09
C GLU A 115 13.27 -29.81 -4.05
N ASN A 116 13.22 -29.02 -5.11
CA ASN A 116 14.29 -28.89 -6.08
C ASN A 116 14.85 -27.47 -6.04
N PRO A 117 16.12 -27.25 -6.41
CA PRO A 117 16.63 -25.90 -6.60
C PRO A 117 15.78 -25.17 -7.66
N LEU A 118 15.53 -23.89 -7.43
CA LEU A 118 14.89 -23.05 -8.43
C LEU A 118 15.73 -23.05 -9.71
N PRO A 119 15.12 -23.13 -10.91
CA PRO A 119 15.86 -23.05 -12.15
C PRO A 119 16.61 -21.72 -12.25
N GLU A 120 17.63 -21.67 -13.11
CA GLU A 120 18.21 -20.39 -13.50
C GLU A 120 17.09 -19.54 -14.12
N ARG A 121 16.90 -18.35 -13.55
CA ARG A 121 15.82 -17.44 -13.89
C ARG A 121 16.41 -16.12 -14.33
N ASP A 122 15.82 -15.55 -15.39
CA ASP A 122 16.12 -14.19 -15.81
C ASP A 122 15.59 -13.16 -14.79
N TRP A 123 15.89 -11.89 -15.02
CA TRP A 123 15.47 -10.82 -14.11
C TRP A 123 13.94 -10.73 -13.95
N LEU A 124 13.17 -10.86 -15.04
CA LEU A 124 11.71 -10.77 -15.00
C LEU A 124 11.09 -11.99 -14.28
N GLN A 125 11.68 -13.17 -14.48
CA GLN A 125 11.26 -14.40 -13.81
C GLN A 125 11.56 -14.38 -12.31
N ARG A 126 12.68 -13.77 -11.87
CA ARG A 126 12.95 -13.55 -10.44
C ARG A 126 11.95 -12.59 -9.81
N GLN A 127 11.52 -11.55 -10.53
CA GLN A 127 10.46 -10.62 -10.08
C GLN A 127 9.11 -11.33 -9.87
N LEU A 128 8.81 -12.35 -10.66
CA LEU A 128 7.56 -13.12 -10.56
C LEU A 128 7.64 -14.29 -9.54
N THR A 129 8.84 -14.65 -9.05
CA THR A 129 9.03 -15.84 -8.21
C THR A 129 9.64 -15.59 -6.83
N GLU A 130 10.46 -14.57 -6.58
CA GLU A 130 11.14 -14.41 -5.28
C GLU A 130 10.38 -13.50 -4.28
N ASN A 131 10.44 -13.87 -3.00
CA ASN A 131 10.22 -12.93 -1.88
C ASN A 131 11.50 -12.13 -1.63
N LEU A 132 11.68 -11.09 -2.43
CA LEU A 132 12.61 -9.98 -2.23
C LEU A 132 11.85 -8.68 -2.55
N PRO A 133 12.35 -7.52 -2.05
CA PRO A 133 11.58 -6.47 -1.38
C PRO A 133 10.31 -6.08 -2.12
N ASP A 134 9.30 -5.64 -1.36
CA ASP A 134 8.08 -5.04 -1.91
C ASP A 134 8.37 -4.26 -3.21
N PRO A 135 7.44 -4.22 -4.18
CA PRO A 135 7.57 -3.37 -5.37
C PRO A 135 7.71 -1.86 -5.04
N TYR A 136 7.75 -1.56 -3.75
CA TYR A 136 7.85 -0.30 -3.10
C TYR A 136 9.25 -0.17 -2.49
N PRO A 137 9.83 1.03 -2.46
CA PRO A 137 10.97 1.31 -1.60
C PRO A 137 10.79 0.68 -0.21
N PRO A 138 11.85 0.29 0.51
CA PRO A 138 11.70 -0.41 1.79
C PRO A 138 11.23 0.48 2.95
N ASP A 139 10.94 1.75 2.69
CA ASP A 139 10.78 2.79 3.70
C ASP A 139 9.64 3.73 3.33
N PHE A 140 8.70 3.93 4.25
CA PHE A 140 7.64 4.93 4.12
C PHE A 140 8.13 6.34 3.80
N ARG A 141 9.36 6.67 4.17
CA ARG A 141 9.95 7.99 3.93
C ARG A 141 10.31 8.23 2.46
N ASP A 142 10.36 7.18 1.65
CA ASP A 142 10.56 7.31 0.21
C ASP A 142 9.24 7.70 -0.47
N PRO A 143 9.18 8.84 -1.19
CA PRO A 143 7.98 9.26 -1.92
C PRO A 143 7.47 8.27 -2.97
N ALA A 144 8.30 7.34 -3.44
CA ALA A 144 7.85 6.30 -4.35
C ALA A 144 7.13 5.14 -3.63
N HIS A 145 7.13 5.09 -2.30
CA HIS A 145 6.38 4.12 -1.52
C HIS A 145 4.87 4.46 -1.52
N PRO A 146 3.94 3.52 -1.77
CA PRO A 146 2.50 3.78 -1.75
C PRO A 146 2.00 4.15 -0.35
N GLY A 147 2.55 3.52 0.69
CA GLY A 147 2.40 3.92 2.08
C GLY A 147 3.03 5.28 2.47
N HIS A 148 3.72 5.96 1.55
CA HIS A 148 4.29 7.28 1.83
C HIS A 148 3.22 8.33 2.12
N LEU A 149 2.14 8.37 1.34
CA LEU A 149 1.07 9.35 1.55
C LEU A 149 0.38 9.19 2.92
N PRO A 150 -0.06 7.98 3.34
CA PRO A 150 -0.62 7.82 4.68
C PRO A 150 0.42 8.07 5.78
N PHE A 151 1.70 7.75 5.57
CA PHE A 151 2.77 8.10 6.50
C PHE A 151 2.98 9.61 6.62
N ALA A 152 3.06 10.35 5.52
CA ALA A 152 3.22 11.80 5.49
C ALA A 152 2.05 12.50 6.16
N THR A 153 0.83 12.00 5.91
CA THR A 153 -0.40 12.41 6.57
C THR A 153 -0.31 12.21 8.08
N ALA A 154 0.03 11.00 8.52
CA ALA A 154 0.22 10.66 9.93
C ALA A 154 1.26 11.56 10.60
N LEU A 155 2.38 11.82 9.91
CA LEU A 155 3.46 12.66 10.41
C LEU A 155 3.03 14.10 10.60
N SER A 156 2.23 14.67 9.68
CA SER A 156 1.64 15.99 9.86
C SER A 156 0.76 16.04 11.11
N ALA A 157 -0.10 15.03 11.31
CA ALA A 157 -1.00 14.94 12.45
C ALA A 157 -0.25 14.83 13.79
N VAL A 158 0.77 13.96 13.84
CA VAL A 158 1.62 13.81 15.02
C VAL A 158 2.32 15.13 15.34
N ARG A 159 2.89 15.82 14.35
CA ARG A 159 3.55 17.13 14.56
C ARG A 159 2.57 18.23 14.98
N ARG A 160 1.32 18.22 14.51
CA ARG A 160 0.26 19.12 15.01
C ARG A 160 0.02 18.89 16.50
N MET A 161 -0.20 17.64 16.88
CA MET A 161 -0.43 17.25 18.27
C MET A 161 0.77 17.58 19.16
N GLU A 162 1.99 17.26 18.73
CA GLU A 162 3.22 17.56 19.46
C GLU A 162 3.35 19.07 19.72
N ARG A 163 3.15 19.91 18.71
CA ARG A 163 3.16 21.38 18.87
C ARG A 163 2.10 21.85 19.86
N ALA A 164 0.88 21.32 19.78
CA ALA A 164 -0.19 21.67 20.72
C ALA A 164 0.14 21.31 22.18
N ASN A 165 1.01 20.31 22.37
CA ASN A 165 1.45 19.84 23.68
C ASN A 165 2.87 20.33 24.06
N GLY A 166 3.49 21.20 23.27
CA GLY A 166 4.84 21.70 23.52
C GLY A 166 5.95 20.64 23.37
N ILE A 167 5.70 19.56 22.64
CA ILE A 167 6.68 18.50 22.35
C ILE A 167 7.44 18.89 21.07
N ALA A 168 8.77 18.82 21.12
CA ALA A 168 9.61 19.10 19.95
C ALA A 168 9.61 17.90 18.99
N PRO A 169 9.48 18.10 17.68
CA PRO A 169 9.47 16.99 16.72
C PRO A 169 10.84 16.30 16.66
N GLY A 170 10.85 15.00 16.35
CA GLY A 170 12.08 14.23 16.21
C GLY A 170 11.85 12.79 15.71
N PRO A 171 12.82 11.88 15.92
CA PRO A 171 12.68 10.49 15.49
C PRO A 171 11.47 9.75 16.07
N HIS A 172 10.99 10.17 17.25
CA HIS A 172 9.77 9.63 17.85
C HIS A 172 8.52 9.99 17.03
N SER A 173 8.48 11.19 16.44
CA SER A 173 7.37 11.64 15.59
C SER A 173 7.23 10.75 14.36
N GLU A 174 8.35 10.37 13.73
CA GLU A 174 8.38 9.45 12.60
C GLU A 174 7.90 8.06 12.99
N LYS A 175 8.36 7.52 14.13
CA LYS A 175 7.91 6.20 14.60
C LYS A 175 6.42 6.19 14.96
N LEU A 176 5.90 7.26 15.57
CA LEU A 176 4.47 7.40 15.86
C LEU A 176 3.68 7.46 14.54
N ALA A 177 4.19 8.20 13.55
CA ALA A 177 3.57 8.32 12.24
C ALA A 177 3.54 6.98 11.50
N GLY A 178 4.63 6.20 11.52
CA GLY A 178 4.68 4.86 10.91
C GLY A 178 3.66 3.92 11.54
N ALA A 179 3.61 3.86 12.87
CA ALA A 179 2.63 3.04 13.58
C ALA A 179 1.17 3.49 13.32
N LEU A 180 0.95 4.80 13.23
CA LEU A 180 -0.36 5.38 12.93
C LEU A 180 -0.80 5.08 11.49
N ALA A 181 0.12 5.10 10.52
CA ALA A 181 -0.15 4.73 9.13
C ALA A 181 -0.55 3.25 8.99
N VAL A 182 0.13 2.35 9.72
CA VAL A 182 -0.25 0.93 9.81
C VAL A 182 -1.65 0.79 10.40
N LYS A 183 -1.92 1.46 11.52
CA LYS A 183 -3.22 1.39 12.19
C LYS A 183 -4.35 1.92 11.30
N ALA A 184 -4.12 3.03 10.61
CA ALA A 184 -5.07 3.60 9.67
C ALA A 184 -5.38 2.66 8.51
N ALA A 185 -4.37 1.97 7.96
CA ALA A 185 -4.57 0.97 6.92
C ALA A 185 -5.34 -0.26 7.40
N GLN A 186 -5.13 -0.70 8.65
CA GLN A 186 -5.82 -1.85 9.24
C GLN A 186 -7.29 -1.58 9.57
N GLU A 187 -7.60 -0.35 9.97
CA GLU A 187 -8.91 0.04 10.51
C GLU A 187 -9.67 1.02 9.60
N ASP A 188 -9.16 1.26 8.38
CA ASP A 188 -9.74 2.16 7.36
C ASP A 188 -9.99 3.59 7.89
N ILE A 189 -8.96 4.17 8.50
CA ILE A 189 -9.07 5.47 9.17
C ILE A 189 -8.58 6.60 8.26
N ASP A 190 -9.44 7.59 8.00
CA ASP A 190 -9.03 8.86 7.38
C ASP A 190 -8.21 9.70 8.37
N LEU A 191 -6.89 9.72 8.17
CA LEU A 191 -5.94 10.47 8.98
C LEU A 191 -5.89 11.96 8.64
N GLY A 192 -6.40 12.38 7.48
CA GLY A 192 -6.30 13.75 7.00
C GLY A 192 -6.98 14.75 7.91
N ASN A 193 -8.18 14.37 8.36
CA ASN A 193 -9.05 15.15 9.23
C ASN A 193 -9.08 14.63 10.68
N ALA A 194 -8.26 13.64 11.02
CA ALA A 194 -8.31 13.04 12.33
C ALA A 194 -7.68 13.94 13.41
N GLN A 195 -8.26 13.88 14.60
CA GLN A 195 -7.77 14.61 15.76
C GLN A 195 -7.03 13.66 16.71
N LEU A 196 -5.77 13.99 16.97
CA LEU A 196 -4.90 13.24 17.88
C LEU A 196 -4.90 13.86 19.28
N SER A 197 -4.98 13.01 20.30
CA SER A 197 -4.89 13.39 21.72
C SER A 197 -3.91 12.50 22.48
N LEU A 198 -3.15 13.08 23.39
CA LEU A 198 -2.37 12.29 24.35
C LEU A 198 -3.28 11.83 25.48
N GLU A 199 -3.39 10.52 25.65
CA GLU A 199 -4.16 9.92 26.74
C GLU A 199 -3.21 9.65 27.94
N GLY A 200 -3.67 9.90 29.16
CA GLY A 200 -2.85 9.79 30.38
C GLY A 200 -2.39 8.36 30.74
N ASN A 201 -2.76 7.37 29.94
CA ASN A 201 -2.43 5.95 30.11
C ASN A 201 -1.30 5.47 29.16
N GLY A 202 -0.62 6.37 28.45
CA GLY A 202 0.41 6.01 27.47
C GLY A 202 -0.15 5.61 26.10
N GLN A 203 -1.42 5.93 25.84
CA GLN A 203 -2.04 5.78 24.53
C GLN A 203 -2.10 7.11 23.79
N LEU A 204 -2.09 7.01 22.47
CA LEU A 204 -2.45 8.09 21.58
C LEU A 204 -3.90 7.84 21.14
N GLY A 205 -4.79 8.76 21.53
CA GLY A 205 -6.16 8.80 21.06
C GLY A 205 -6.23 9.37 19.65
N LEU A 206 -7.07 8.76 18.82
CA LEU A 206 -7.34 9.16 17.45
C LEU A 206 -8.86 9.22 17.27
N LEU A 207 -9.38 10.42 17.02
CA LEU A 207 -10.78 10.63 16.66
C LEU A 207 -10.87 10.76 15.15
N GLY A 208 -11.46 9.76 14.49
CA GLY A 208 -11.74 9.78 13.06
C GLY A 208 -12.84 10.78 12.72
N HIS A 209 -12.93 11.16 11.43
CA HIS A 209 -13.99 12.06 10.96
C HIS A 209 -15.40 11.49 11.15
N ASP A 210 -15.53 10.17 11.13
CA ASP A 210 -16.76 9.43 11.43
C ASP A 210 -17.17 9.46 12.92
N GLY A 211 -16.38 10.13 13.77
CA GLY A 211 -16.60 10.25 15.21
C GLY A 211 -16.16 9.02 16.01
N ARG A 212 -15.57 8.00 15.37
CA ARG A 212 -15.05 6.83 16.06
C ARG A 212 -13.73 7.15 16.74
N ARG A 213 -13.57 6.58 17.94
CA ARG A 213 -12.32 6.68 18.70
C ARG A 213 -11.50 5.41 18.52
N HIS A 214 -10.24 5.62 18.22
CA HIS A 214 -9.22 4.60 18.09
C HIS A 214 -8.09 4.93 19.06
N ALA A 215 -7.36 3.89 19.48
CA ALA A 215 -6.22 4.05 20.38
C ALA A 215 -4.99 3.37 19.77
N LEU A 216 -3.84 4.04 19.88
CA LEU A 216 -2.53 3.52 19.51
C LEU A 216 -1.66 3.42 20.77
N ASP A 217 -1.06 2.26 21.01
CA ASP A 217 -0.08 2.09 22.09
C ASP A 217 1.24 2.77 21.70
N THR A 218 1.55 3.89 22.37
CA THR A 218 2.75 4.66 22.05
C THR A 218 4.04 3.93 22.41
N GLN A 219 4.02 3.08 23.45
CA GLN A 219 5.20 2.37 23.91
C GLN A 219 5.56 1.27 22.92
N GLN A 220 4.57 0.56 22.38
CA GLN A 220 4.77 -0.39 21.29
C GLN A 220 5.26 0.34 20.03
N ALA A 221 4.60 1.42 19.62
CA ALA A 221 5.00 2.21 18.45
C ALA A 221 6.46 2.67 18.50
N MET A 222 6.97 3.01 19.69
CA MET A 222 8.36 3.45 19.89
C MET A 222 9.39 2.33 19.90
N ARG A 223 8.99 1.10 20.27
CA ARG A 223 9.88 -0.06 20.29
C ARG A 223 10.19 -0.55 18.89
N ASP A 224 9.20 -0.55 18.01
CA ASP A 224 9.33 -1.03 16.66
C ASP A 224 10.21 -0.09 15.80
N THR A 225 10.80 -0.63 14.75
CA THR A 225 11.61 0.13 13.79
C THR A 225 10.75 0.64 12.64
N MET A 226 11.26 1.59 11.85
CA MET A 226 10.53 2.09 10.68
C MET A 226 10.30 0.97 9.65
N GLU A 227 11.29 0.10 9.50
CA GLU A 227 11.22 -1.06 8.61
C GLU A 227 10.14 -2.04 9.08
N ALA A 228 9.99 -2.24 10.40
CA ALA A 228 8.94 -3.08 10.97
C ALA A 228 7.53 -2.50 10.70
N HIS A 229 7.35 -1.18 10.85
CA HIS A 229 6.09 -0.51 10.51
C HIS A 229 5.81 -0.58 9.01
N THR A 230 6.83 -0.39 8.17
CA THR A 230 6.68 -0.47 6.71
C THR A 230 6.26 -1.88 6.28
N ALA A 231 6.92 -2.92 6.79
CA ALA A 231 6.57 -4.31 6.53
C ALA A 231 5.16 -4.67 7.02
N ALA A 232 4.75 -4.16 8.19
CA ALA A 232 3.40 -4.37 8.71
C ALA A 232 2.34 -3.75 7.78
N TRP A 233 2.57 -2.56 7.23
CA TRP A 233 1.65 -1.94 6.29
C TRP A 233 1.60 -2.67 4.94
N ASN A 234 2.73 -3.12 4.41
CA ASN A 234 2.73 -3.91 3.17
C ASN A 234 1.89 -5.20 3.32
N GLN A 235 1.94 -5.84 4.49
CA GLN A 235 1.06 -6.98 4.80
C GLN A 235 -0.44 -6.61 4.82
N THR A 236 -0.81 -5.40 5.25
CA THR A 236 -2.21 -4.93 5.20
C THR A 236 -2.72 -4.77 3.78
N GLN A 237 -1.85 -4.32 2.87
CA GLN A 237 -2.20 -4.13 1.47
C GLN A 237 -2.28 -5.45 0.71
N ALA A 238 -1.43 -6.43 1.06
CA ALA A 238 -1.49 -7.77 0.47
C ALA A 238 -2.83 -8.50 0.72
N GLY A 239 -3.56 -8.13 1.78
CA GLY A 239 -4.90 -8.66 2.08
C GLY A 239 -6.08 -7.81 1.56
N SER A 240 -5.82 -6.64 0.98
CA SER A 240 -6.86 -5.73 0.45
C SER A 240 -6.98 -5.87 -1.06
N THR A 241 -8.17 -6.21 -1.55
CA THR A 241 -8.49 -6.33 -2.99
C THR A 241 -8.53 -4.99 -3.74
N ASN A 242 -8.30 -3.88 -3.03
CA ASN A 242 -8.06 -2.58 -3.61
C ASN A 242 -6.62 -2.18 -3.29
N PRO A 243 -5.67 -2.32 -4.22
CA PRO A 243 -4.54 -1.41 -4.15
C PRO A 243 -5.16 -0.02 -4.23
N SER A 244 -4.86 0.85 -3.26
CA SER A 244 -5.02 2.31 -3.40
C SER A 244 -4.05 2.81 -4.47
N GLY A 245 -4.33 2.33 -5.67
CA GLY A 245 -3.86 2.73 -6.97
C GLY A 245 -5.14 2.78 -7.79
N GLN A 246 -6.05 3.68 -7.41
CA GLN A 246 -6.72 4.44 -8.46
C GLN A 246 -5.62 5.23 -9.15
N ALA A 247 -4.88 4.51 -10.01
CA ALA A 247 -3.99 5.06 -10.99
C ALA A 247 -4.83 6.12 -11.68
N LEU A 248 -4.47 7.37 -11.39
CA LEU A 248 -5.11 8.60 -11.83
C LEU A 248 -5.86 8.35 -13.13
N ALA A 249 -7.20 8.27 -13.06
CA ALA A 249 -8.03 8.12 -14.26
C ALA A 249 -7.78 9.25 -15.27
N ASN A 250 -7.11 10.32 -14.81
CA ASN A 250 -6.68 11.46 -15.57
C ASN A 250 -5.20 11.34 -16.02
N PRO A 251 -4.92 11.13 -17.31
CA PRO A 251 -3.56 11.01 -17.85
C PRO A 251 -2.72 12.28 -17.67
N LEU A 252 -3.33 13.43 -17.40
CA LEU A 252 -2.62 14.67 -17.10
C LEU A 252 -1.90 14.62 -15.75
N LEU A 253 -2.50 13.98 -14.75
CA LEU A 253 -1.92 13.86 -13.41
C LEU A 253 -0.73 12.89 -13.40
N ALA A 254 -0.73 11.89 -14.30
CA ALA A 254 0.36 10.92 -14.43
C ALA A 254 1.68 11.57 -14.89
N ARG A 255 1.63 12.78 -15.44
CA ARG A 255 2.80 13.55 -15.89
C ARG A 255 3.50 14.33 -14.77
N LEU A 256 2.86 14.44 -13.60
CA LEU A 256 3.42 15.15 -12.48
C LEU A 256 4.63 14.40 -11.91
N PRO A 257 5.66 15.11 -11.42
CA PRO A 257 6.65 14.52 -10.53
C PRO A 257 5.99 13.83 -9.33
N VAL A 258 6.63 12.78 -8.79
CA VAL A 258 6.08 11.97 -7.70
C VAL A 258 5.60 12.82 -6.51
N ASN A 259 6.41 13.77 -6.05
CA ASN A 259 6.03 14.66 -4.94
C ASN A 259 4.84 15.56 -5.25
N ASP A 260 4.71 16.03 -6.51
CA ASP A 260 3.59 16.87 -6.93
C ASP A 260 2.30 16.05 -6.97
N ARG A 261 2.39 14.82 -7.50
CA ARG A 261 1.27 13.89 -7.50
C ARG A 261 0.79 13.58 -6.08
N LEU A 262 1.70 13.27 -5.17
CA LEU A 262 1.35 13.01 -3.77
C LEU A 262 0.76 14.23 -3.08
N LEU A 263 1.28 15.43 -3.36
CA LEU A 263 0.70 16.66 -2.81
C LEU A 263 -0.70 16.94 -3.39
N PHE A 264 -0.92 16.66 -4.68
CA PHE A 264 -2.25 16.72 -5.30
C PHE A 264 -3.22 15.74 -4.62
N GLU A 265 -2.82 14.48 -4.49
CA GLU A 265 -3.62 13.41 -3.85
C GLU A 265 -3.95 13.79 -2.41
N ARG A 266 -2.95 14.26 -1.63
CA ARG A 266 -3.15 14.76 -0.26
C ARG A 266 -4.21 15.86 -0.20
N ILE A 267 -4.16 16.82 -1.12
CA ILE A 267 -5.12 17.92 -1.15
C ILE A 267 -6.49 17.41 -1.59
N ARG A 268 -6.57 16.48 -2.54
CA ARG A 268 -7.84 15.89 -2.99
C ARG A 268 -8.53 15.12 -1.88
N ASP A 269 -7.79 14.29 -1.15
CA ASP A 269 -8.29 13.45 -0.06
C ASP A 269 -8.81 14.31 1.11
N ASP A 270 -8.09 15.38 1.45
CA ASP A 270 -8.50 16.33 2.49
C ASP A 270 -9.60 17.32 2.02
N SER A 271 -9.99 17.28 0.73
CA SER A 271 -11.00 18.18 0.16
C SER A 271 -12.35 17.49 -0.04
N PRO A 272 -13.47 18.23 0.12
CA PRO A 272 -14.80 17.76 -0.24
C PRO A 272 -14.89 17.21 -1.67
N ALA A 273 -15.74 16.19 -1.86
CA ALA A 273 -15.86 15.48 -3.12
C ALA A 273 -16.37 16.36 -4.29
N ASP A 274 -17.09 17.44 -3.99
CA ASP A 274 -17.63 18.43 -4.94
C ASP A 274 -16.59 19.41 -5.50
N ILE A 275 -15.41 19.48 -4.89
CA ILE A 275 -14.27 20.23 -5.44
C ILE A 275 -13.68 19.45 -6.61
N ASP A 276 -13.65 20.06 -7.80
CA ASP A 276 -13.12 19.45 -9.01
C ASP A 276 -11.58 19.38 -9.02
N ASP A 277 -11.04 18.45 -9.81
CA ASP A 277 -9.59 18.23 -9.91
C ASP A 277 -8.82 19.43 -10.44
N ALA A 278 -9.41 20.30 -11.29
CA ALA A 278 -8.72 21.50 -11.77
C ALA A 278 -8.54 22.52 -10.64
N ARG A 279 -9.53 22.62 -9.75
CA ARG A 279 -9.43 23.40 -8.52
C ARG A 279 -8.38 22.83 -7.55
N VAL A 280 -8.35 21.51 -7.35
CA VAL A 280 -7.31 20.85 -6.53
C VAL A 280 -5.91 21.09 -7.11
N MET A 281 -5.76 21.00 -8.44
CA MET A 281 -4.51 21.28 -9.14
C MET A 281 -4.04 22.72 -8.94
N GLN A 282 -4.97 23.68 -9.00
CA GLN A 282 -4.68 25.09 -8.70
C GLN A 282 -4.23 25.25 -7.24
N ALA A 283 -4.91 24.58 -6.31
CA ALA A 283 -4.57 24.63 -4.90
C ALA A 283 -3.17 24.07 -4.62
N MET A 284 -2.82 22.92 -5.23
CA MET A 284 -1.48 22.34 -5.21
C MET A 284 -0.43 23.33 -5.73
N TYR A 285 -0.67 23.93 -6.91
CA TYR A 285 0.24 24.92 -7.49
C TYR A 285 0.47 26.12 -6.55
N GLN A 286 -0.59 26.69 -5.98
CA GLN A 286 -0.47 27.82 -5.05
C GLN A 286 0.23 27.42 -3.75
N ALA A 287 -0.04 26.24 -3.21
CA ALA A 287 0.64 25.71 -2.03
C ALA A 287 2.17 25.67 -2.27
N LYS A 288 2.59 25.17 -3.45
CA LYS A 288 3.99 25.11 -3.85
C LYS A 288 4.65 26.47 -3.97
N GLN A 289 3.96 27.45 -4.56
CA GLN A 289 4.45 28.83 -4.64
C GLN A 289 4.70 29.43 -3.25
N ASN A 290 3.90 29.04 -2.26
CA ASN A 290 3.99 29.50 -0.88
C ASN A 290 4.86 28.61 0.02
N GLY A 291 5.66 27.70 -0.56
CA GLY A 291 6.65 26.91 0.18
C GLY A 291 6.19 25.53 0.64
N ILE A 292 4.95 25.13 0.36
CA ILE A 292 4.42 23.79 0.64
C ILE A 292 4.60 22.92 -0.61
N ARG A 293 5.73 22.24 -0.70
CA ARG A 293 6.22 21.52 -1.89
C ARG A 293 6.12 20.00 -1.82
N GLN A 294 5.86 19.47 -0.62
CA GLN A 294 5.80 18.04 -0.33
C GLN A 294 4.61 17.76 0.60
N PRO A 295 4.05 16.54 0.58
CA PRO A 295 2.88 16.21 1.41
C PRO A 295 3.13 16.40 2.92
N GLU A 296 4.34 16.14 3.45
CA GLU A 296 4.66 16.33 4.88
C GLU A 296 4.73 17.79 5.30
N GLN A 297 4.90 18.70 4.33
CA GLN A 297 4.92 20.14 4.57
C GLN A 297 3.52 20.70 4.71
N LEU A 298 2.50 20.01 4.20
CA LEU A 298 1.10 20.33 4.41
C LEU A 298 0.74 19.95 5.85
N ASP A 299 0.29 20.96 6.60
CA ASP A 299 -0.13 20.80 7.98
C ASP A 299 -1.60 20.41 8.05
N GLN A 300 -2.49 21.18 7.44
CA GLN A 300 -3.92 20.89 7.41
C GLN A 300 -4.61 21.69 6.31
N ILE A 301 -5.76 21.20 5.84
CA ILE A 301 -6.67 21.97 5.00
C ILE A 301 -7.89 22.36 5.84
N VAL A 302 -8.29 23.62 5.74
CA VAL A 302 -9.46 24.15 6.45
C VAL A 302 -10.42 24.76 5.44
N PHE A 303 -11.68 24.36 5.55
CA PHE A 303 -12.78 24.94 4.79
C PHE A 303 -13.51 25.96 5.64
N SER A 304 -13.70 27.17 5.10
CA SER A 304 -14.45 28.22 5.77
C SER A 304 -15.23 29.04 4.75
N GLY A 305 -16.54 28.77 4.65
CA GLY A 305 -17.38 29.29 3.59
C GLY A 305 -16.86 28.86 2.22
N ASP A 306 -16.69 29.81 1.31
CA ASP A 306 -16.17 29.57 -0.05
C ASP A 306 -14.63 29.60 -0.13
N LYS A 307 -13.94 29.33 0.98
CA LYS A 307 -12.47 29.37 1.03
C LYS A 307 -11.88 28.06 1.49
N LEU A 308 -10.95 27.56 0.69
CA LEU A 308 -10.05 26.47 1.02
C LEU A 308 -8.71 27.09 1.46
N LEU A 309 -8.35 26.90 2.73
CA LEU A 309 -7.10 27.35 3.32
C LEU A 309 -6.17 26.16 3.51
N ILE A 310 -5.06 26.14 2.77
CA ILE A 310 -3.98 25.16 2.94
C ILE A 310 -2.95 25.78 3.88
N LEU A 311 -2.69 25.11 5.00
CA LEU A 311 -1.69 25.53 5.97
C LEU A 311 -0.46 24.64 5.87
N GLY A 312 0.72 25.26 5.90
CA GLY A 312 2.00 24.57 6.00
C GLY A 312 2.46 24.42 7.44
N ASN A 313 3.31 23.42 7.69
CA ASN A 313 3.87 23.18 9.02
C ASN A 313 4.94 24.24 9.41
N THR A 314 5.38 25.04 8.44
CA THR A 314 6.31 26.15 8.62
C THR A 314 5.51 27.45 8.78
N PRO A 315 5.72 28.22 9.87
CA PRO A 315 5.01 29.47 10.09
C PRO A 315 5.09 30.40 8.88
N GLY A 316 3.92 30.88 8.43
CA GLY A 316 3.80 31.77 7.28
C GLY A 316 3.56 31.08 5.94
N TYR A 317 3.81 29.76 5.83
CA TYR A 317 3.48 29.01 4.61
C TYR A 317 1.99 28.69 4.60
N ARG A 318 1.26 29.30 3.66
CA ARG A 318 -0.17 29.07 3.47
C ARG A 318 -0.59 29.42 2.04
N ALA A 319 -1.66 28.78 1.57
CA ALA A 319 -2.35 29.17 0.34
C ALA A 319 -3.85 29.29 0.62
N THR A 320 -4.51 30.25 -0.04
CA THR A 320 -5.95 30.46 0.10
C THR A 320 -6.57 30.45 -1.28
N ILE A 321 -7.53 29.56 -1.47
CA ILE A 321 -8.22 29.37 -2.73
C ILE A 321 -9.69 29.72 -2.51
N ASP A 322 -10.22 30.60 -3.34
CA ASP A 322 -11.65 30.88 -3.41
C ASP A 322 -12.33 29.83 -4.27
N THR A 323 -13.21 29.02 -3.67
CA THR A 323 -13.88 27.90 -4.34
C THR A 323 -15.04 28.34 -5.22
N ALA A 324 -15.55 29.57 -5.05
CA ALA A 324 -16.65 30.11 -5.86
C ALA A 324 -16.18 30.73 -7.18
N GLU A 325 -14.89 31.06 -7.31
CA GLU A 325 -14.32 31.55 -8.57
C GLU A 325 -14.30 30.45 -9.66
N GLN A 326 -14.02 30.83 -10.90
CA GLN A 326 -13.77 29.84 -11.95
C GLN A 326 -12.31 29.36 -11.88
N ALA A 327 -12.10 28.04 -11.78
CA ALA A 327 -10.76 27.46 -11.77
C ALA A 327 -10.08 27.64 -13.16
N PRO A 328 -8.77 27.94 -13.20
CA PRO A 328 -8.00 27.85 -14.43
C PRO A 328 -8.05 26.43 -15.01
N GLY A 329 -7.93 26.30 -16.34
CA GLY A 329 -7.91 24.99 -16.98
C GLY A 329 -6.74 24.13 -16.50
N MET A 330 -6.96 22.84 -16.30
CA MET A 330 -5.96 21.93 -15.72
C MET A 330 -4.63 21.91 -16.51
N GLN A 331 -4.69 21.93 -17.84
CA GLN A 331 -3.49 21.98 -18.70
C GLN A 331 -2.68 23.27 -18.51
N GLU A 332 -3.36 24.40 -18.32
CA GLU A 332 -2.71 25.69 -18.07
C GLU A 332 -1.99 25.66 -16.71
N THR A 333 -2.67 25.19 -15.67
CA THR A 333 -2.09 25.06 -14.33
C THR A 333 -0.90 24.10 -14.32
N LEU A 334 -0.97 22.99 -15.05
CA LEU A 334 0.16 22.07 -15.23
C LEU A 334 1.36 22.75 -15.88
N GLY A 335 1.15 23.52 -16.96
CA GLY A 335 2.23 24.29 -17.59
C GLY A 335 2.88 25.30 -16.65
N ARG A 336 2.08 25.97 -15.80
CA ARG A 336 2.58 26.87 -14.76
C ARG A 336 3.37 26.12 -13.67
N ASN A 337 2.90 24.95 -13.26
CA ASN A 337 3.59 24.08 -12.30
C ASN A 337 4.94 23.59 -12.84
N ASP A 338 5.01 23.18 -14.10
CA ASP A 338 6.25 22.75 -14.75
C ASP A 338 7.27 23.89 -14.81
N ALA A 339 6.82 25.12 -15.10
CA ALA A 339 7.69 26.30 -15.08
C ALA A 339 8.23 26.58 -13.68
N LEU A 340 7.38 26.48 -12.66
CA LEU A 340 7.80 26.62 -11.26
C LEU A 340 8.83 25.55 -10.87
N ASN A 341 8.62 24.28 -11.24
CA ASN A 341 9.55 23.20 -10.98
C ASN A 341 10.94 23.46 -11.56
N ARG A 342 11.01 23.94 -12.81
CA ARG A 342 12.29 24.31 -13.44
C ARG A 342 12.98 25.46 -12.71
N GLN A 343 12.22 26.48 -12.29
CA GLN A 343 12.76 27.60 -11.54
C GLN A 343 13.34 27.17 -10.19
N LEU A 344 12.63 26.30 -9.46
CA LEU A 344 13.07 25.79 -8.16
C LEU A 344 14.33 24.94 -8.28
N ALA A 345 14.41 24.07 -9.30
CA ALA A 345 15.61 23.27 -9.56
C ALA A 345 16.85 24.16 -9.82
N GLN A 346 16.69 25.19 -10.67
CA GLN A 346 17.77 26.15 -10.96
C GLN A 346 18.24 26.91 -9.71
N GLN A 347 17.31 27.31 -8.83
CA GLN A 347 17.66 27.98 -7.56
C GLN A 347 18.46 27.05 -6.64
N GLN A 348 18.04 25.79 -6.50
CA GLN A 348 18.73 24.80 -5.67
C GLN A 348 20.14 24.50 -6.19
N ASP A 349 20.31 24.37 -7.50
CA ASP A 349 21.62 24.13 -8.12
C ASP A 349 22.56 25.33 -7.92
N ALA A 350 22.06 26.56 -8.10
CA ALA A 350 22.83 27.77 -7.87
C ALA A 350 23.26 27.91 -6.39
N GLU A 351 22.35 27.63 -5.46
CA GLU A 351 22.65 27.63 -4.02
C GLU A 351 23.69 26.56 -3.66
N ALA A 352 23.56 25.33 -4.19
CA ALA A 352 24.51 24.26 -3.94
C ALA A 352 25.92 24.61 -4.44
N GLN A 353 26.03 25.17 -5.65
CA GLN A 353 27.31 25.64 -6.21
C GLN A 353 27.91 26.76 -5.35
N SER A 354 27.09 27.73 -4.93
CA SER A 354 27.57 28.82 -4.07
C SER A 354 28.06 28.31 -2.71
N ARG A 355 27.39 27.31 -2.11
CA ARG A 355 27.80 26.67 -0.85
C ARG A 355 29.09 25.89 -1.00
N GLN A 356 29.27 25.17 -2.11
CA GLN A 356 30.51 24.44 -2.40
C GLN A 356 31.69 25.39 -2.58
N GLN A 357 31.50 26.50 -3.31
CA GLN A 357 32.52 27.53 -3.48
C GLN A 357 32.87 28.19 -2.13
N ALA A 358 31.86 28.54 -1.32
CA ALA A 358 32.07 29.10 0.01
C ALA A 358 32.78 28.11 0.96
N HIS A 359 32.49 26.81 0.87
CA HIS A 359 33.17 25.79 1.66
C HIS A 359 34.63 25.60 1.22
N ALA A 360 34.90 25.59 -0.10
CA ALA A 360 36.25 25.50 -0.65
C ALA A 360 37.12 26.71 -0.28
N MET A 361 36.57 27.93 -0.30
CA MET A 361 37.27 29.15 0.14
C MET A 361 37.52 29.23 1.65
N ARG A 362 36.83 28.41 2.46
CA ARG A 362 37.00 28.38 3.93
C ARG A 362 38.00 27.32 4.40
N MET A 363 38.40 26.42 3.49
CA MET A 363 39.31 25.30 3.74
C MET A 363 40.68 25.47 3.07
N GLY A 364 40.86 26.52 2.26
CA GLY A 364 42.16 26.98 1.75
C GLY A 364 42.55 28.27 2.43
#